data_AF-A0A431NV20-F1
#
_entry.id   AF-A0A431NV20-F1
#
_cell.length_a   1.000
_cell.length_b   1.000
_cell.length_c   1.000
_cell.angle_alpha   90.00
_cell.angle_beta   90.00
_cell.angle_gamma   90.00
#
_symmetry.space_group_name_H-M   'P 1'
#
loop_
_entity.id
_entity.type
_entity.pdbx_description
1 polymer ?
#
loop_
_entity_poly.entity_id
_entity_poly.type
_entity_poly.pdbx_seq_one_letter_code
_entity_poly.pdbx_strand_id
1 'polypeptide(L)'
;MRGRFKVGDRVTVLELNKAGHIRTPFYVRHKTGVVVQDCGLFLNPEDLAVGITSGPVVKLYRVQFQQRDLWPDYKGAPQDTLCIEIYDHWLEAARTTARKSAPKPASKKKPATRKKNEPRSARA
;
A
#
# COMPACT_ATOMS: atom_id res chain seq x y z
N MET A 1 15.19 8.22 -17.30
CA MET A 1 13.87 7.56 -17.15
C MET A 1 13.37 7.79 -15.73
N ARG A 2 12.10 8.15 -15.57
CA ARG A 2 11.52 8.52 -14.27
C ARG A 2 10.90 7.28 -13.62
N GLY A 3 11.19 7.03 -12.35
CA GLY A 3 10.40 6.07 -11.57
C GLY A 3 8.96 6.56 -11.49
N ARG A 4 7.98 5.66 -11.74
CA ARG A 4 6.55 6.00 -11.70
C ARG A 4 5.99 6.08 -10.28
N PHE A 5 6.65 5.50 -9.30
CA PHE A 5 6.16 5.36 -7.93
C PHE A 5 7.15 5.91 -6.90
N LYS A 6 6.63 6.32 -5.75
CA LYS A 6 7.39 6.72 -4.55
C LYS A 6 7.04 5.83 -3.36
N VAL A 7 7.88 5.87 -2.33
CA VAL A 7 7.59 5.23 -1.04
C VAL A 7 6.23 5.70 -0.52
N GLY A 8 5.41 4.74 -0.10
CA GLY A 8 4.03 4.93 0.35
C GLY A 8 2.97 4.74 -0.74
N ASP A 9 3.34 4.71 -2.02
CA ASP A 9 2.37 4.47 -3.09
C ASP A 9 1.86 3.02 -3.06
N ARG A 10 0.55 2.85 -3.29
CA ARG A 10 -0.05 1.53 -3.49
C ARG A 10 0.10 1.11 -4.93
N VAL A 11 0.60 -0.10 -5.15
CA VAL A 11 0.86 -0.66 -6.48
C VAL A 11 0.27 -2.06 -6.60
N THR A 12 -0.22 -2.40 -7.77
CA THR A 12 -0.66 -3.76 -8.11
C THR A 12 0.36 -4.40 -9.03
N VAL A 13 0.71 -5.65 -8.75
CA VAL A 13 1.61 -6.42 -9.61
C VAL A 13 0.86 -6.91 -10.84
N LEU A 14 1.38 -6.59 -12.02
CA LEU A 14 0.83 -7.01 -13.29
C LEU A 14 1.19 -8.47 -13.59
N GLU A 15 0.30 -9.13 -14.33
CA GLU A 15 0.61 -10.35 -15.06
C GLU A 15 0.63 -10.03 -16.55
N LEU A 16 1.82 -9.87 -17.12
CA LEU A 16 1.95 -9.41 -18.50
C LEU A 16 1.71 -10.50 -19.56
N ASN A 17 1.33 -11.73 -19.18
CA ASN A 17 1.09 -12.89 -20.08
C ASN A 17 2.11 -12.98 -21.24
N LYS A 18 3.37 -12.65 -20.95
CA LYS A 18 4.45 -12.57 -21.93
C LYS A 18 5.23 -13.88 -21.92
N ALA A 19 5.66 -14.33 -23.10
CA ALA A 19 6.66 -15.40 -23.19
C ALA A 19 8.04 -14.86 -22.78
N GLY A 20 8.84 -15.68 -22.09
CA GLY A 20 10.20 -15.33 -21.68
C GLY A 20 10.39 -15.27 -20.17
N HIS A 21 11.48 -14.62 -19.74
CA HIS A 21 11.89 -14.59 -18.34
C HIS A 21 11.06 -13.61 -17.52
N ILE A 22 10.30 -14.12 -16.54
CA ILE A 22 9.47 -13.31 -15.64
C ILE A 22 9.96 -13.50 -14.21
N ARG A 23 10.15 -12.39 -13.48
CA ARG A 23 10.59 -12.41 -12.08
C ARG A 23 9.49 -12.13 -11.07
N THR A 24 8.23 -11.97 -11.49
CA THR A 24 7.08 -11.83 -10.57
C THR A 24 6.50 -13.20 -10.22
N PRO A 25 6.65 -13.67 -8.96
CA PRO A 25 6.07 -14.94 -8.53
C PRO A 25 4.55 -14.93 -8.59
N PHE A 26 3.93 -16.08 -8.87
CA PHE A 26 2.47 -16.19 -9.01
C PHE A 26 1.69 -15.65 -7.81
N TYR A 27 2.17 -15.87 -6.59
CA TYR A 27 1.46 -15.48 -5.36
C TYR A 27 1.31 -13.96 -5.17
N VAL A 28 2.10 -13.13 -5.85
CA VAL A 28 1.95 -11.66 -5.83
C VAL A 28 1.26 -11.08 -7.07
N ARG A 29 1.07 -11.86 -8.13
CA ARG A 29 0.40 -11.36 -9.35
C ARG A 29 -1.04 -10.94 -9.03
N HIS A 30 -1.45 -9.80 -9.56
CA HIS A 30 -2.73 -9.14 -9.29
C HIS A 30 -2.96 -8.73 -7.83
N LYS A 31 -1.96 -8.87 -6.96
CA LYS A 31 -2.05 -8.43 -5.57
C LYS A 31 -1.57 -7.00 -5.45
N THR A 32 -2.18 -6.27 -4.52
CA THR A 32 -1.81 -4.88 -4.22
C THR A 32 -0.92 -4.84 -2.98
N GLY A 33 0.23 -4.17 -3.10
CA GLY A 33 1.14 -3.89 -2.01
C GLY A 33 1.41 -2.40 -1.85
N VAL A 34 2.37 -2.06 -1.00
CA VAL A 34 2.85 -0.69 -0.78
C VAL A 34 4.34 -0.63 -1.09
N VAL A 35 4.78 0.37 -1.84
CA VAL A 35 6.20 0.63 -2.06
C VAL A 35 6.80 1.08 -0.74
N VAL A 36 7.77 0.33 -0.21
CA VAL A 36 8.49 0.66 1.04
C VAL A 36 9.90 1.18 0.79
N GLN A 37 10.45 0.95 -0.41
CA GLN A 37 11.78 1.44 -0.77
C GLN A 37 11.92 1.63 -2.28
N ASP A 38 12.60 2.71 -2.69
CA ASP A 38 13.20 2.87 -4.01
C ASP A 38 14.60 2.24 -3.99
N CYS A 39 14.81 1.16 -4.74
CA CYS A 39 16.07 0.41 -4.74
C CYS A 39 17.08 0.93 -5.76
N GLY A 40 16.71 1.89 -6.62
CA GLY A 40 17.56 2.41 -7.68
C GLY A 40 17.21 1.91 -9.08
N LEU A 41 18.16 2.06 -10.01
CA LEU A 41 18.03 1.71 -11.42
C LEU A 41 18.93 0.51 -11.74
N PHE A 42 18.39 -0.51 -12.39
CA PHE A 42 19.09 -1.73 -12.76
C PHE A 42 18.78 -2.11 -14.20
N LEU A 43 19.64 -2.86 -14.87
CA LEU A 43 19.37 -3.36 -16.23
C LEU A 43 18.08 -4.20 -16.26
N ASN A 44 17.38 -4.15 -17.39
CA ASN A 44 16.17 -4.94 -17.59
C ASN A 44 16.44 -6.44 -17.40
N PRO A 45 15.80 -7.12 -16.42
CA PRO A 45 16.04 -8.53 -16.15
C PRO A 45 15.64 -9.45 -17.30
N GLU A 46 14.68 -9.03 -18.14
CA GLU A 46 14.26 -9.81 -19.29
C GLU A 46 15.37 -9.89 -20.35
N ASP A 47 16.06 -8.78 -20.57
CA ASP A 47 17.19 -8.67 -21.51
C ASP A 47 18.42 -9.41 -20.97
N LEU A 48 18.70 -9.27 -19.68
CA LEU A 48 19.80 -9.97 -19.02
C LEU A 48 19.66 -11.50 -19.13
N ALA A 49 18.44 -12.02 -19.04
CA ALA A 49 18.18 -13.46 -19.13
C ALA A 49 18.56 -14.08 -20.49
N VAL A 50 18.69 -13.26 -21.53
CA VAL A 50 19.12 -13.68 -22.87
C VAL A 50 20.49 -13.11 -23.26
N GLY A 51 21.24 -12.56 -22.29
CA GLY A 51 22.62 -12.08 -22.49
C GLY A 51 22.74 -10.65 -23.04
N ILE A 52 21.66 -9.88 -23.08
CA ILE A 52 21.69 -8.49 -23.53
C ILE A 52 22.01 -7.58 -22.33
N THR A 53 23.21 -6.99 -22.32
CA THR A 53 23.72 -6.15 -21.21
C THR A 53 23.79 -4.66 -21.53
N SER A 54 23.56 -4.27 -22.79
CA SER A 54 23.53 -2.87 -23.26
C SER A 54 22.10 -2.29 -23.28
N GLY A 55 21.14 -2.96 -22.65
CA GLY A 55 19.73 -2.58 -22.63
C GLY A 55 19.40 -1.41 -21.69
N PRO A 56 18.12 -1.01 -21.62
CA PRO A 56 17.70 0.08 -20.75
C PRO A 56 17.82 -0.31 -19.27
N VAL A 57 18.06 0.70 -18.43
CA VAL A 57 17.88 0.56 -16.98
C VAL A 57 16.43 0.85 -16.59
N VAL A 58 15.90 0.03 -15.70
CA VAL A 58 14.54 0.07 -15.17
C VAL A 58 14.60 0.30 -13.66
N LYS A 59 13.66 1.07 -13.14
CA LYS A 59 13.55 1.34 -11.70
C LYS A 59 13.10 0.07 -10.96
N LEU A 60 13.71 -0.20 -9.81
CA LEU A 60 13.39 -1.33 -8.94
C LEU A 60 12.84 -0.82 -7.61
N TYR A 61 11.74 -1.42 -7.15
CA TYR A 61 11.12 -1.06 -5.87
C TYR A 61 11.02 -2.27 -4.97
N ARG A 62 11.16 -2.06 -3.66
CA ARG A 62 10.73 -3.04 -2.66
C ARG A 62 9.27 -2.79 -2.33
N VAL A 63 8.44 -3.80 -2.54
CA VAL A 63 7.00 -3.76 -2.30
C VAL A 63 6.67 -4.70 -1.14
N GLN A 64 5.91 -4.18 -0.17
CA GLN A 64 5.43 -4.91 0.99
C GLN A 64 3.96 -5.30 0.80
N PHE A 65 3.65 -6.57 1.09
CA PHE A 65 2.32 -7.15 1.06
C PHE A 65 1.98 -7.73 2.43
N GLN A 66 0.72 -7.63 2.86
CA GLN A 66 0.27 -8.38 4.02
C GLN A 66 0.09 -9.85 3.64
N GLN A 67 0.59 -10.78 4.46
CA GLN A 67 0.50 -12.21 4.15
C GLN A 67 -0.96 -12.67 3.96
N ARG A 68 -1.89 -12.16 4.77
CA ARG A 68 -3.33 -12.45 4.64
C ARG A 68 -3.96 -12.03 3.30
N ASP A 69 -3.38 -11.04 2.61
CA ASP A 69 -3.89 -10.59 1.30
C ASP A 69 -3.38 -11.50 0.17
N LEU A 70 -2.25 -12.18 0.40
CA LEU A 70 -1.63 -13.13 -0.53
C LEU A 70 -2.26 -14.51 -0.38
N TRP A 71 -2.45 -14.99 0.85
CA TRP A 71 -2.93 -16.33 1.17
C TRP A 71 -4.22 -16.27 2.00
N PRO A 72 -5.38 -16.69 1.44
CA PRO A 72 -6.67 -16.65 2.14
C PRO A 72 -6.71 -17.43 3.46
N ASP A 73 -5.99 -18.56 3.54
CA ASP A 73 -5.96 -19.44 4.71
C ASP A 73 -4.78 -19.14 5.66
N TYR A 74 -4.23 -17.93 5.60
CA TYR A 74 -3.09 -17.55 6.43
C TYR A 74 -3.47 -17.49 7.92
N LYS A 75 -2.83 -18.34 8.73
CA LYS A 75 -3.06 -18.46 10.19
C LYS A 75 -2.00 -17.77 11.06
N GLY A 76 -1.05 -17.07 10.43
CA GLY A 76 0.02 -16.34 11.12
C GLY A 76 -0.45 -15.03 11.75
N ALA A 77 0.49 -14.20 12.18
CA ALA A 77 0.15 -12.96 12.87
C ALA A 77 -0.43 -11.92 11.87
N PRO A 78 -1.43 -11.11 12.27
CA PRO A 78 -2.05 -10.14 11.36
C PRO A 78 -1.09 -9.09 10.79
N GLN A 79 0.03 -8.85 11.48
CA GLN A 79 1.08 -7.91 11.07
C GLN A 79 2.14 -8.54 10.16
N ASP A 80 2.07 -9.85 9.88
CA ASP A 80 3.10 -10.50 9.07
C ASP A 80 3.03 -10.03 7.62
N THR A 81 4.21 -9.72 7.08
CA THR A 81 4.36 -9.16 5.74
C THR A 81 5.35 -9.93 4.91
N LEU A 82 5.13 -9.92 3.60
CA LEU A 82 6.12 -10.31 2.61
C LEU A 82 6.69 -9.05 1.95
N CYS A 83 8.00 -8.95 1.87
CA CYS A 83 8.69 -7.92 1.09
C CYS A 83 9.40 -8.56 -0.10
N ILE A 84 9.23 -7.99 -1.30
CA ILE A 84 9.86 -8.48 -2.52
C ILE A 84 10.25 -7.30 -3.42
N GLU A 85 11.37 -7.41 -4.16
CA GLU A 85 11.71 -6.43 -5.18
C GLU A 85 11.00 -6.71 -6.50
N ILE A 86 10.37 -5.67 -7.07
CA ILE A 86 9.63 -5.73 -8.33
C ILE A 86 10.02 -4.53 -9.22
N TYR A 87 10.35 -4.82 -10.47
CA TYR A 87 10.70 -3.80 -11.46
C TYR A 87 9.48 -2.97 -11.86
N ASP A 88 9.74 -1.69 -12.16
CA ASP A 88 8.72 -0.69 -12.45
C ASP A 88 7.71 -1.18 -13.49
N HIS A 89 8.15 -1.72 -14.63
CA HIS A 89 7.27 -2.14 -15.71
C HIS A 89 6.31 -3.30 -15.35
N TRP A 90 6.53 -4.02 -14.25
CA TRP A 90 5.60 -5.03 -13.73
C TRP A 90 4.62 -4.50 -12.69
N LEU A 91 4.57 -3.19 -12.48
CA LEU A 91 3.68 -2.54 -11.53
C LEU A 91 2.72 -1.58 -12.24
N GLU A 92 1.50 -1.48 -11.71
CA GLU A 92 0.58 -0.39 -12.00
C GLU A 92 0.16 0.31 -10.71
N ALA A 93 -0.31 1.56 -10.83
CA ALA A 93 -0.91 2.25 -9.70
C ALA A 93 -2.16 1.49 -9.26
N ALA A 94 -2.25 1.16 -7.97
CA ALA A 94 -3.44 0.48 -7.47
C ALA A 94 -4.66 1.40 -7.65
N ARG A 95 -5.74 0.87 -8.23
CA ARG A 95 -7.00 1.63 -8.31
C ARG A 95 -7.44 1.98 -6.89
N THR A 96 -7.60 3.27 -6.64
CA THR A 96 -8.29 3.70 -5.43
C THR A 96 -9.77 3.41 -5.63
N THR A 97 -10.25 2.27 -5.12
CA THR A 97 -11.67 2.18 -4.82
C THR A 97 -11.90 3.16 -3.69
N ALA A 98 -12.63 4.25 -3.97
CA ALA A 98 -13.02 5.20 -2.94
C ALA A 98 -13.72 4.42 -1.83
N ARG A 99 -13.01 4.18 -0.72
CA ARG A 99 -13.59 3.60 0.47
C ARG A 99 -14.70 4.57 0.87
N LYS A 100 -15.97 4.14 0.81
CA LYS A 100 -17.06 4.88 1.47
C LYS A 100 -16.58 5.15 2.89
N SER A 101 -16.34 6.42 3.18
CA SER A 101 -15.91 6.88 4.49
C SER A 101 -16.85 6.31 5.54
N ALA A 102 -16.29 5.59 6.52
CA ALA A 102 -17.03 5.22 7.72
C ALA A 102 -17.58 6.50 8.37
N PRO A 103 -18.81 6.50 8.89
CA PRO A 103 -19.38 7.69 9.51
C PRO A 103 -18.51 8.11 10.70
N LYS A 104 -18.17 9.41 10.72
CA LYS A 104 -17.40 10.07 11.77
C LYS A 104 -18.06 9.76 13.12
N PRO A 105 -17.34 9.30 14.16
CA PRO A 105 -17.96 9.06 15.46
C PRO A 105 -18.54 10.38 15.99
N ALA A 106 -19.81 10.34 16.37
CA ALA A 106 -20.52 11.48 16.90
C ALA A 106 -19.76 12.04 18.12
N SER A 107 -19.38 13.32 18.05
CA SER A 107 -18.83 14.03 19.19
C SER A 107 -19.86 14.07 20.31
N LYS A 108 -19.57 13.39 21.43
CA LYS A 108 -20.36 13.48 22.66
C LYS A 108 -20.37 14.94 23.11
N LYS A 109 -21.50 15.64 22.95
CA LYS A 109 -21.72 16.96 23.56
C LYS A 109 -21.63 16.80 25.08
N LYS A 110 -20.73 17.55 25.71
CA LYS A 110 -20.61 17.68 27.16
C LYS A 110 -21.93 18.27 27.71
N PRO A 111 -22.51 17.75 28.81
CA PRO A 111 -23.75 18.32 29.34
C PRO A 111 -23.49 19.74 29.85
N ALA A 112 -24.39 20.66 29.53
CA ALA A 112 -24.38 22.01 30.07
C ALA A 112 -24.61 21.96 31.59
N THR A 113 -23.67 22.51 32.35
CA THR A 113 -23.80 22.73 33.79
C THR A 113 -24.88 23.77 34.07
N ARG A 114 -26.00 23.32 34.66
CA ARG A 114 -27.09 24.16 35.15
C ARG A 114 -26.58 25.01 36.33
N LYS A 115 -26.46 26.32 36.15
CA LYS A 115 -26.23 27.27 37.26
C LYS A 115 -27.41 27.18 38.22
N LYS A 116 -27.15 26.82 39.49
CA LYS A 116 -28.11 26.95 40.59
C LYS A 116 -28.27 28.44 40.89
N ASN A 117 -29.49 28.95 40.79
CA ASN A 117 -29.86 30.24 41.36
C ASN A 117 -29.92 30.11 42.88
N GLU A 118 -29.26 31.02 43.58
CA GLU A 118 -29.30 31.17 45.03
C GLU A 118 -30.37 32.22 45.39
N PRO A 119 -31.31 31.96 46.31
CA PRO A 119 -32.27 32.97 46.74
C PRO A 119 -31.63 33.80 47.86
N ARG A 120 -31.48 35.12 47.66
CA ARG A 120 -31.22 36.02 48.79
C ARG A 120 -32.54 36.40 49.45
N SER A 121 -32.69 35.80 50.62
CA SER A 121 -33.63 36.10 51.70
C SER A 121 -33.95 37.59 51.86
N ALA A 122 -35.24 37.87 52.02
CA ALA A 122 -35.76 39.07 52.68
C ALA A 122 -35.60 38.96 54.21
N ARG A 123 -35.22 40.07 54.85
CA ARG A 123 -35.34 40.49 56.27
C ARG A 123 -34.30 41.62 56.47
N ALA A 124 -34.58 42.76 57.09
CA ALA A 124 -35.69 43.25 57.90
C ALA A 124 -35.86 44.77 57.64
#